data_AF-A0A7X9HY24-F1
#
_entry.id   AF-A0A7X9HY24-F1
#
_cell.length_a   1.000
_cell.length_b   1.000
_cell.length_c   1.000
_cell.angle_alpha   90.00
_cell.angle_beta   90.00
_cell.angle_gamma   90.00
#
_symmetry.space_group_name_H-M   'P 1'
#
loop_
_entity.id
_entity.type
_entity.pdbx_description
1 polymer ?
#
loop_
_entity_poly.entity_id
_entity_poly.type
_entity_poly.pdbx_seq_one_letter_code
_entity_poly.pdbx_strand_id
1 'polypeptide(L)'
;MAFFTKKEEDHLGLIQKGDFKKAIKVIFTKLKSSPSDLNLKLKLAECYEGLKDVENAVTVYIDAAEECQKSGEKEKAFALLKKAQKIAPDNKDVKERLDALETKKEVESFSFDIEVDTASVKELSVEQSKIKELLKPLFPVGENALSKICEGFEILSLKDGETLIKEGDSGDSLYLVVEGKLKVFLNDFGEGEPIQILEQGEIAGEVSFLKGVPRTATLVALGETRIGELKGEKAREVLTPYPELMKILEEILEKRVYTLISRMKDEKLWR
;
A
#
# COMPACT_ATOMS: atom_id res chain seq x y z
N MET A 1 -44.20 12.44 -37.32
CA MET A 1 -44.00 11.68 -36.06
C MET A 1 -42.61 11.98 -35.53
N ALA A 2 -42.50 12.91 -34.58
CA ALA A 2 -41.24 13.23 -33.91
C ALA A 2 -41.05 12.27 -32.74
N PHE A 3 -40.08 11.36 -32.85
CA PHE A 3 -39.61 10.58 -31.72
C PHE A 3 -38.73 11.48 -30.84
N PHE A 4 -39.33 12.07 -29.80
CA PHE A 4 -38.59 12.71 -28.71
C PHE A 4 -37.87 11.62 -27.91
N THR A 5 -36.60 11.36 -28.22
CA THR A 5 -35.72 10.64 -27.30
C THR A 5 -35.37 11.61 -26.16
N LYS A 6 -36.03 11.43 -25.01
CA LYS A 6 -35.71 12.11 -23.75
C LYS A 6 -34.18 12.08 -23.56
N LYS A 7 -33.56 13.24 -23.51
CA LYS A 7 -32.15 13.40 -23.12
C LYS A 7 -32.04 12.80 -21.71
N GLU A 8 -31.39 11.65 -21.57
CA GLU A 8 -31.16 11.07 -20.24
C GLU A 8 -30.38 12.08 -19.42
N GLU A 9 -30.97 12.55 -18.32
CA GLU A 9 -30.31 13.50 -17.43
C GLU A 9 -29.08 12.81 -16.82
N ASP A 10 -27.90 13.40 -17.04
CA ASP A 10 -26.68 12.86 -16.45
C ASP A 10 -26.57 13.26 -14.98
N HIS A 11 -26.74 12.26 -14.10
CA HIS A 11 -26.53 12.36 -12.66
C HIS A 11 -25.19 13.03 -12.27
N LEU A 12 -24.10 12.81 -13.03
CA LEU A 12 -22.80 13.43 -12.75
C LEU A 12 -22.83 14.95 -12.93
N GLY A 13 -23.43 15.41 -14.04
CA GLY A 13 -23.60 16.83 -14.32
C GLY A 13 -24.52 17.53 -13.31
N LEU A 14 -25.48 16.81 -12.71
CA LEU A 14 -26.36 17.34 -11.66
C LEU A 14 -25.65 17.46 -10.31
N ILE A 15 -24.79 16.49 -9.96
CA ILE A 15 -23.95 16.53 -8.75
C ILE A 15 -22.98 17.72 -8.82
N GLN A 16 -22.30 17.92 -9.96
CA GLN A 16 -21.36 19.03 -10.14
C GLN A 16 -22.03 20.41 -10.04
N LYS A 17 -23.31 20.50 -10.39
CA LYS A 17 -24.11 21.74 -10.26
C LYS A 17 -24.72 21.93 -8.87
N GLY A 18 -24.49 21.00 -7.94
CA GLY A 18 -25.05 21.01 -6.59
C GLY A 18 -26.56 20.70 -6.55
N ASP A 19 -27.13 20.21 -7.64
CA ASP A 19 -28.57 19.97 -7.79
C ASP A 19 -28.93 18.55 -7.29
N PHE A 20 -28.50 18.24 -6.06
CA PHE A 20 -28.49 16.90 -5.46
C PHE A 20 -29.87 16.23 -5.43
N LYS A 21 -30.95 16.99 -5.23
CA LYS A 21 -32.33 16.45 -5.23
C LYS A 21 -32.74 15.84 -6.57
N LYS A 22 -32.28 16.42 -7.69
CA LYS A 22 -32.54 15.86 -9.02
C LYS A 22 -31.59 14.70 -9.32
N ALA A 23 -30.33 14.82 -8.92
CA ALA A 23 -29.35 13.74 -9.04
C ALA A 23 -29.83 12.45 -8.34
N ILE A 24 -30.35 12.55 -7.12
CA ILE A 24 -30.92 11.43 -6.36
C ILE A 24 -32.04 10.73 -7.14
N LYS A 25 -32.98 11.49 -7.72
CA LYS A 25 -34.08 10.91 -8.53
C LYS A 25 -33.56 10.11 -9.73
N VAL A 26 -32.57 10.66 -10.44
CA VAL A 26 -31.94 9.98 -11.58
C VAL A 26 -31.21 8.72 -11.11
N ILE A 27 -30.43 8.80 -10.03
CA ILE A 27 -29.66 7.67 -9.49
C ILE A 27 -30.60 6.55 -9.00
N PHE A 28 -31.69 6.86 -8.31
CA PHE A 28 -32.69 5.85 -7.93
C PHE A 28 -33.31 5.14 -9.14
N THR A 29 -33.53 5.87 -10.23
CA THR A 29 -34.10 5.28 -11.45
C THR A 29 -33.11 4.28 -12.07
N LYS A 30 -31.80 4.56 -12.01
CA LYS A 30 -30.74 3.65 -12.47
C LYS A 30 -30.48 2.49 -11.51
N LEU A 31 -30.57 2.71 -10.20
CA LEU A 31 -30.46 1.64 -9.20
C LEU A 31 -31.64 0.65 -9.27
N LYS A 32 -32.82 1.07 -9.75
CA LYS A 32 -33.93 0.14 -10.01
C LYS A 32 -33.60 -0.89 -11.09
N SER A 33 -32.81 -0.53 -12.10
CA SER A 33 -32.35 -1.46 -13.15
C SER A 33 -31.06 -2.19 -12.78
N SER A 34 -30.25 -1.63 -11.87
CA SER A 34 -28.97 -2.21 -11.44
C SER A 34 -28.79 -2.04 -9.92
N PRO A 35 -29.48 -2.84 -9.09
CA PRO A 35 -29.53 -2.63 -7.63
C PRO A 35 -28.19 -2.85 -6.91
N SER A 36 -27.26 -3.59 -7.51
CA SER A 36 -25.94 -3.90 -6.95
C SER A 36 -24.83 -2.97 -7.46
N ASP A 37 -25.15 -1.93 -8.23
CA ASP A 37 -24.14 -0.99 -8.75
C ASP A 37 -23.55 -0.14 -7.61
N LEU A 38 -22.36 -0.52 -7.16
CA LEU A 38 -21.64 0.13 -6.08
C LEU A 38 -21.32 1.60 -6.41
N ASN A 39 -20.94 1.91 -7.64
CA ASN A 39 -20.57 3.27 -8.03
C ASN A 39 -21.78 4.22 -7.97
N LEU A 40 -22.97 3.74 -8.33
CA LEU A 40 -24.21 4.50 -8.19
C LEU A 40 -24.62 4.67 -6.73
N LYS A 41 -24.44 3.65 -5.87
CA LYS A 41 -24.68 3.75 -4.42
C LYS A 41 -23.75 4.79 -3.76
N LEU A 42 -22.47 4.81 -4.11
CA LEU A 42 -21.53 5.80 -3.55
C LEU A 42 -21.89 7.24 -3.94
N LYS A 43 -22.23 7.47 -5.21
CA LYS A 43 -22.70 8.79 -5.67
C LYS A 43 -24.02 9.20 -5.03
N LEU A 44 -24.89 8.23 -4.70
CA LEU A 44 -26.13 8.49 -3.98
C LEU A 44 -25.83 8.96 -2.54
N ALA A 45 -24.88 8.32 -1.85
CA ALA A 45 -24.44 8.72 -0.52
C ALA A 45 -23.84 10.14 -0.52
N GLU A 46 -23.00 10.47 -1.50
CA GLU A 46 -22.45 11.82 -1.69
C GLU A 46 -23.54 12.88 -1.88
N CYS A 47 -24.62 12.55 -2.59
CA CYS A 47 -25.75 13.47 -2.75
C CYS A 47 -26.49 13.73 -1.44
N TYR A 48 -26.67 12.69 -0.61
CA TYR A 48 -27.31 12.82 0.70
C TYR A 48 -26.43 13.59 1.70
N GLU A 49 -25.12 13.39 1.65
CA GLU A 49 -24.15 14.22 2.38
C GLU A 49 -24.24 15.70 1.97
N GLY A 50 -24.30 15.97 0.66
CA GLY A 50 -24.45 17.33 0.13
C GLY A 50 -25.75 18.01 0.58
N LEU A 51 -26.80 17.24 0.85
CA LEU A 51 -28.07 17.72 1.42
C LEU A 51 -28.10 17.72 2.95
N LYS A 52 -27.02 17.29 3.61
CA LYS A 52 -26.90 17.09 5.07
C LYS A 52 -27.95 16.13 5.63
N ASP A 53 -28.43 15.22 4.80
CA ASP A 53 -29.38 14.17 5.17
C ASP A 53 -28.61 12.95 5.67
N VAL A 54 -28.22 13.02 6.94
CA VAL A 54 -27.33 12.06 7.60
C VAL A 54 -27.93 10.65 7.64
N GLU A 55 -29.23 10.55 7.89
CA GLU A 55 -29.93 9.27 8.03
C GLU A 55 -29.89 8.47 6.73
N ASN A 56 -30.22 9.12 5.60
CA ASN A 56 -30.18 8.48 4.30
C ASN A 56 -28.74 8.24 3.81
N ALA A 57 -27.79 9.15 4.08
CA ALA A 57 -26.39 8.95 3.70
C ALA A 57 -25.80 7.72 4.38
N VAL A 58 -26.03 7.55 5.69
CA VAL A 58 -25.54 6.41 6.47
C VAL A 58 -26.16 5.11 5.97
N THR A 59 -27.47 5.08 5.74
CA THR A 59 -28.18 3.91 5.22
C THR A 59 -27.58 3.44 3.89
N VAL A 60 -27.31 4.37 2.97
CA VAL A 60 -26.73 4.03 1.66
C VAL A 60 -25.28 3.52 1.79
N TYR A 61 -24.49 4.06 2.71
CA TYR A 61 -23.14 3.54 2.98
C TYR A 61 -23.17 2.12 3.55
N ILE A 62 -24.13 1.83 4.41
CA ILE A 62 -24.34 0.49 4.96
C ILE A 62 -24.72 -0.49 3.84
N ASP A 63 -25.68 -0.13 2.99
CA ASP A 63 -26.09 -0.95 1.84
C ASP A 63 -24.95 -1.18 0.84
N ALA A 64 -24.10 -0.17 0.62
CA ALA A 64 -22.91 -0.28 -0.22
C ALA A 64 -21.86 -1.20 0.42
N ALA A 65 -21.69 -1.13 1.74
CA ALA A 65 -20.80 -2.01 2.49
C ALA A 65 -21.26 -3.47 2.46
N GLU A 66 -22.57 -3.74 2.57
CA GLU A 66 -23.12 -5.09 2.43
C GLU A 66 -22.86 -5.68 1.05
N GLU A 67 -22.97 -4.88 -0.01
CA GLU A 67 -22.67 -5.32 -1.39
C GLU A 67 -21.20 -5.70 -1.54
N CYS A 68 -20.30 -4.90 -0.98
CA CYS A 68 -18.88 -5.21 -0.91
C CYS A 68 -18.62 -6.50 -0.10
N GLN A 69 -19.34 -6.73 1.01
CA GLN A 69 -19.22 -7.97 1.78
C GLN A 69 -19.69 -9.20 1.00
N LYS A 70 -20.83 -9.11 0.29
CA LYS A 70 -21.34 -10.18 -0.59
C LYS A 70 -20.37 -10.51 -1.71
N SER A 71 -19.63 -9.51 -2.19
CA SER A 71 -18.60 -9.64 -3.23
C SER A 71 -17.22 -10.07 -2.67
N GLY A 72 -17.09 -10.28 -1.35
CA GLY A 72 -15.85 -10.68 -0.70
C GLY A 72 -14.86 -9.54 -0.41
N GLU A 73 -15.20 -8.31 -0.77
CA GLU A 73 -14.38 -7.10 -0.65
C GLU A 73 -14.52 -6.47 0.75
N LYS A 74 -14.15 -7.22 1.79
CA LYS A 74 -14.33 -6.84 3.20
C LYS A 74 -13.63 -5.52 3.57
N GLU A 75 -12.49 -5.23 2.96
CA GLU A 75 -11.74 -3.97 3.19
C GLU A 75 -12.50 -2.76 2.68
N LYS A 76 -13.12 -2.86 1.49
CA LYS A 76 -13.96 -1.80 0.95
C LYS A 76 -15.21 -1.62 1.81
N ALA A 77 -15.82 -2.70 2.28
CA ALA A 77 -16.96 -2.63 3.20
C ALA A 77 -16.59 -1.90 4.50
N PHE A 78 -15.42 -2.21 5.07
CA PHE A 78 -14.93 -1.55 6.28
C PHE A 78 -14.68 -0.05 6.08
N ALA A 79 -14.05 0.33 4.96
CA ALA A 79 -13.81 1.73 4.62
C ALA A 79 -15.12 2.53 4.48
N LEU A 80 -16.15 1.94 3.89
CA LEU A 80 -17.47 2.56 3.75
C LEU A 80 -18.19 2.72 5.09
N LEU A 81 -18.10 1.73 5.98
CA LEU A 81 -18.65 1.83 7.33
C LEU A 81 -17.90 2.85 8.19
N LYS A 82 -16.58 3.01 8.04
CA LYS A 82 -15.83 4.10 8.70
C LYS A 82 -16.24 5.48 8.19
N LYS A 83 -16.56 5.62 6.89
CA LYS A 83 -17.16 6.87 6.37
C LYS A 83 -18.51 7.15 7.01
N ALA A 84 -19.39 6.14 7.10
CA ALA A 84 -20.67 6.26 7.78
C ALA A 84 -20.51 6.66 9.26
N GLN A 85 -19.55 6.06 9.98
CA GLN A 85 -19.26 6.37 11.38
C GLN A 85 -18.77 7.82 11.56
N LYS A 86 -18.02 8.36 10.60
CA LYS A 86 -17.57 9.76 10.66
C LYS A 86 -18.73 10.75 10.58
N ILE A 87 -19.78 10.40 9.84
CA ILE A 87 -20.96 11.25 9.62
C ILE A 87 -21.98 11.06 10.76
N ALA A 88 -22.12 9.83 11.27
CA ALA A 88 -22.96 9.51 12.42
C ALA A 88 -22.19 8.66 13.46
N PRO A 89 -21.41 9.32 14.35
CA PRO A 89 -20.57 8.63 15.34
C PRO A 89 -21.34 7.75 16.33
N ASP A 90 -22.57 8.17 16.65
CA ASP A 90 -23.43 7.51 17.62
C ASP A 90 -24.37 6.47 16.97
N ASN A 91 -24.24 6.20 15.67
CA ASN A 91 -25.08 5.23 15.00
C ASN A 91 -24.71 3.80 15.44
N LYS A 92 -25.63 3.18 16.20
CA LYS A 92 -25.45 1.85 16.79
C LYS A 92 -25.27 0.76 15.73
N ASP A 93 -25.99 0.83 14.60
CA ASP A 93 -25.92 -0.17 13.53
C ASP A 93 -24.56 -0.13 12.81
N VAL A 94 -24.05 1.07 12.52
CA VAL A 94 -22.70 1.24 11.96
C VAL A 94 -21.64 0.69 12.91
N LYS A 95 -21.79 0.96 14.21
CA LYS A 95 -20.86 0.47 15.23
C LYS A 95 -20.89 -1.04 15.35
N GLU A 96 -22.07 -1.65 15.45
CA GLU A 96 -22.23 -3.11 15.50
C GLU A 96 -21.67 -3.79 14.24
N ARG A 97 -21.86 -3.21 13.06
CA ARG A 97 -21.33 -3.74 11.80
C ARG A 97 -19.81 -3.57 11.67
N LEU A 98 -19.25 -2.47 12.18
CA LEU A 98 -17.80 -2.29 12.29
C LEU A 98 -17.23 -3.29 13.29
N ASP A 99 -17.84 -3.45 14.46
CA ASP A 99 -17.42 -4.40 15.48
C ASP A 99 -17.51 -5.84 14.94
N ALA A 100 -18.53 -6.19 14.15
CA ALA A 100 -18.67 -7.49 13.49
C ALA A 100 -17.61 -7.74 12.39
N LEU A 101 -17.06 -6.67 11.80
CA LEU A 101 -15.94 -6.75 10.86
C LEU A 101 -14.58 -6.73 11.56
N GLU A 102 -14.48 -6.08 12.73
CA GLU A 102 -13.27 -6.01 13.57
C GLU A 102 -13.08 -7.31 14.38
N THR A 103 -14.16 -7.97 14.81
CA THR A 103 -14.13 -9.26 15.55
C THR A 103 -13.67 -10.45 14.71
N LYS A 104 -13.60 -10.32 13.37
CA LYS A 104 -12.97 -11.33 12.50
C LYS A 104 -11.44 -11.20 12.40
N LYS A 105 -10.81 -10.47 13.33
CA LYS A 105 -9.36 -10.47 13.55
C LYS A 105 -8.87 -11.36 14.71
N GLU A 106 -9.75 -12.10 15.39
CA GLU A 106 -9.32 -13.25 16.20
C GLU A 106 -9.49 -14.56 15.44
N VAL A 107 -8.49 -15.41 15.61
CA VAL A 107 -8.27 -16.69 14.95
C VAL A 107 -9.42 -17.65 15.29
N GLU A 108 -10.47 -17.66 14.46
CA GLU A 108 -11.19 -18.90 14.20
C GLU A 108 -10.35 -19.71 13.21
N SER A 109 -9.71 -20.73 13.77
CA SER A 109 -9.53 -22.01 13.10
C SER A 109 -10.83 -22.41 12.39
N PHE A 110 -10.91 -22.19 11.09
CA PHE A 110 -11.74 -23.01 10.23
C PHE A 110 -10.87 -23.54 9.10
N SER A 111 -10.66 -24.85 9.19
CA SER A 111 -10.29 -25.75 8.12
C SER A 111 -11.11 -25.42 6.86
N PHE A 112 -10.49 -24.72 5.91
CA PHE A 112 -10.66 -25.11 4.53
C PHE A 112 -9.76 -26.34 4.35
N ASP A 113 -10.15 -27.32 3.54
CA ASP A 113 -9.26 -28.39 3.11
C ASP A 113 -8.14 -27.82 2.19
N ILE A 114 -7.30 -26.99 2.78
CA ILE A 114 -5.99 -26.57 2.29
C ILE A 114 -5.08 -26.89 3.46
N GLU A 115 -4.10 -27.75 3.23
CA GLU A 115 -2.97 -27.94 4.14
C GLU A 115 -2.26 -26.58 4.30
N VAL A 116 -2.67 -25.78 5.28
CA VAL A 116 -1.96 -24.54 5.65
C VAL A 116 -0.95 -24.91 6.71
N ASP A 117 0.33 -24.87 6.32
CA ASP A 117 1.45 -25.16 7.19
C ASP A 117 1.52 -24.13 8.33
N THR A 118 1.25 -24.60 9.56
CA THR A 118 1.36 -23.79 10.79
C THR A 118 2.76 -23.20 11.02
N ALA A 119 3.79 -23.71 10.34
CA ALA A 119 5.13 -23.12 10.34
C ALA A 119 5.12 -21.73 9.67
N SER A 120 4.43 -21.58 8.53
CA SER A 120 4.41 -20.34 7.75
C SER A 120 3.75 -19.17 8.48
N VAL A 121 2.73 -19.42 9.32
CA VAL A 121 2.07 -18.37 10.12
C VAL A 121 2.97 -17.85 11.25
N LYS A 122 3.74 -18.74 11.90
CA LYS A 122 4.72 -18.34 12.91
C LYS A 122 5.86 -17.55 12.29
N GLU A 123 6.35 -18.01 11.15
CA GLU A 123 7.48 -17.42 10.42
C GLU A 123 7.17 -15.95 10.01
N LEU A 124 5.98 -15.70 9.46
CA LEU A 124 5.50 -14.35 9.13
C LEU A 124 5.46 -13.41 10.35
N SER A 125 5.04 -13.89 11.53
CA SER A 125 5.00 -13.08 12.75
C SER A 125 6.38 -12.72 13.30
N VAL A 126 7.35 -13.63 13.13
CA VAL A 126 8.75 -13.44 13.55
C VAL A 126 9.45 -12.45 12.63
N GLU A 127 9.23 -12.56 11.32
CA GLU A 127 9.85 -11.68 10.32
C GLU A 127 9.36 -10.23 10.45
N GLN A 128 8.07 -10.03 10.70
CA GLN A 128 7.50 -8.70 10.97
C GLN A 128 8.08 -8.07 12.24
N SER A 129 8.32 -8.88 13.28
CA SER A 129 8.96 -8.41 14.52
C SER A 129 10.42 -7.98 14.25
N LYS A 130 11.16 -8.75 13.45
CA LYS A 130 12.55 -8.46 13.10
C LYS A 130 12.67 -7.20 12.22
N ILE A 131 11.78 -7.02 11.24
CA ILE A 131 11.70 -5.79 10.44
C ILE A 131 11.46 -4.58 11.36
N LYS A 132 10.53 -4.70 12.30
CA LYS A 132 10.21 -3.63 13.24
C LYS A 132 11.41 -3.23 14.09
N GLU A 133 12.18 -4.20 14.59
CA GLU A 133 13.41 -3.94 15.34
C GLU A 133 14.49 -3.23 14.50
N LEU A 134 14.64 -3.62 13.23
CA LEU A 134 15.60 -3.01 12.30
C LEU A 134 15.19 -1.59 11.87
N LEU A 135 13.90 -1.34 11.70
CA LEU A 135 13.39 -0.03 11.28
C LEU A 135 13.33 0.99 12.42
N LYS A 136 13.16 0.55 13.67
CA LYS A 136 13.07 1.43 14.84
C LYS A 136 14.22 2.44 14.98
N PRO A 137 15.50 2.08 14.79
CA PRO A 137 16.60 3.06 14.82
C PRO A 137 16.67 3.96 13.58
N LEU A 138 16.13 3.51 12.44
CA LEU A 138 16.15 4.27 11.18
C LEU A 138 15.02 5.28 11.10
N PHE A 139 13.85 4.96 11.66
CA PHE A 139 12.62 5.70 11.49
C PHE A 139 12.11 6.18 12.86
N PRO A 140 12.37 7.44 13.25
CA PRO A 140 11.95 8.00 14.53
C PRO A 140 10.47 8.39 14.52
N VAL A 141 9.60 7.40 14.28
CA VAL A 141 8.14 7.57 14.20
C VAL A 141 7.44 6.82 15.34
N GLY A 142 6.18 7.19 15.60
CA GLY A 142 5.37 6.53 16.61
C GLY A 142 5.09 5.05 16.28
N GLU A 143 4.86 4.23 17.31
CA GLU A 143 4.64 2.79 17.19
C GLU A 143 3.54 2.42 16.16
N ASN A 144 2.46 3.19 16.08
CA ASN A 144 1.38 2.96 15.10
C ASN A 144 1.84 3.18 13.65
N ALA A 145 2.71 4.17 13.41
CA ALA A 145 3.27 4.44 12.10
C ALA A 145 4.26 3.34 11.71
N LEU A 146 5.14 2.98 12.64
CA LEU A 146 6.14 1.93 12.44
C LEU A 146 5.47 0.60 12.10
N SER A 147 4.41 0.21 12.82
CA SER A 147 3.68 -1.03 12.52
C SER A 147 3.07 -1.02 11.12
N LYS A 148 2.47 0.09 10.67
CA LYS A 148 1.92 0.20 9.30
C LYS A 148 2.99 0.10 8.22
N ILE A 149 4.17 0.66 8.48
CA ILE A 149 5.31 0.55 7.56
C ILE A 149 5.77 -0.90 7.49
N CYS A 150 5.91 -1.59 8.64
CA CYS A 150 6.30 -2.99 8.71
C CYS A 150 5.31 -3.91 7.97
N GLU A 151 4.01 -3.72 8.18
CA GLU A 151 2.94 -4.47 7.50
C GLU A 151 2.98 -4.34 5.97
N GLY A 152 3.64 -3.31 5.43
CA GLY A 152 3.82 -3.14 3.99
C GLY A 152 4.93 -4.00 3.39
N PHE A 153 5.79 -4.60 4.20
CA PHE A 153 6.91 -5.41 3.74
C PHE A 153 6.51 -6.86 3.47
N GLU A 154 6.92 -7.37 2.31
CA GLU A 154 6.89 -8.78 1.95
C GLU A 154 8.32 -9.37 2.05
N ILE A 155 8.48 -10.58 2.58
CA ILE A 155 9.81 -11.20 2.69
C ILE A 155 10.16 -11.99 1.43
N LEU A 156 11.35 -11.72 0.91
CA LEU A 156 12.01 -12.47 -0.15
C LEU A 156 13.21 -13.22 0.43
N SER A 157 13.30 -14.50 0.13
CA SER A 157 14.46 -15.33 0.47
C SER A 157 15.32 -15.53 -0.77
N LEU A 158 16.61 -15.25 -0.65
CA LEU A 158 17.59 -15.35 -1.72
C LEU A 158 18.67 -16.37 -1.34
N LYS A 159 19.05 -17.21 -2.30
CA LYS A 159 20.22 -18.08 -2.19
C LYS A 159 21.50 -17.29 -2.47
N ASP A 160 22.65 -17.83 -2.06
CA ASP A 160 23.95 -17.24 -2.40
C ASP A 160 24.10 -17.04 -3.91
N GLY A 161 24.53 -15.85 -4.32
CA GLY A 161 24.68 -15.49 -5.73
C GLY A 161 23.38 -15.13 -6.46
N GLU A 162 22.21 -15.20 -5.81
CA GLU A 162 20.94 -14.83 -6.44
C GLU A 162 20.81 -13.31 -6.59
N THR A 163 20.33 -12.86 -7.75
CA THR A 163 20.18 -11.43 -8.07
C THR A 163 18.83 -10.91 -7.59
N LEU A 164 18.85 -9.91 -6.70
CA LEU A 164 17.64 -9.22 -6.24
C LEU A 164 17.22 -8.11 -7.22
N ILE A 165 18.19 -7.29 -7.64
CA ILE A 165 17.98 -6.16 -8.53
C ILE A 165 19.00 -6.26 -9.66
N LYS A 166 18.56 -6.01 -10.89
CA LYS A 166 19.46 -5.80 -12.02
C LYS A 166 19.48 -4.33 -12.42
N GLU A 167 20.67 -3.83 -12.70
CA GLU A 167 20.83 -2.47 -13.23
C GLU A 167 20.07 -2.29 -14.54
N GLY A 168 19.46 -1.12 -14.71
CA GLY A 168 18.68 -0.75 -15.89
C GLY A 168 17.21 -1.20 -15.84
N ASP A 169 16.85 -2.12 -14.95
CA ASP A 169 15.47 -2.58 -14.80
C ASP A 169 14.57 -1.44 -14.32
N SER A 170 13.31 -1.46 -14.74
CA SER A 170 12.27 -0.61 -14.17
C SER A 170 11.85 -1.14 -12.81
N GLY A 171 11.76 -0.27 -11.82
CA GLY A 171 11.22 -0.63 -10.51
C GLY A 171 11.47 0.45 -9.49
N ASP A 172 10.56 0.54 -8.52
CA ASP A 172 10.57 1.58 -7.50
C ASP A 172 10.35 1.04 -6.08
N SER A 173 10.34 -0.28 -5.89
CA SER A 173 10.36 -0.88 -4.55
C SER A 173 11.60 -0.47 -3.76
N LEU A 174 11.42 -0.35 -2.44
CA LEU A 174 12.48 -0.26 -1.44
C LEU A 174 12.75 -1.65 -0.87
N TYR A 175 13.99 -1.90 -0.48
CA TYR A 175 14.41 -3.17 0.10
C TYR A 175 15.15 -2.94 1.41
N LEU A 176 14.85 -3.75 2.42
CA LEU A 176 15.54 -3.81 3.71
C LEU A 176 16.27 -5.14 3.83
N VAL A 177 17.56 -5.12 4.16
CA VAL A 177 18.28 -6.35 4.48
C VAL A 177 17.85 -6.83 5.86
N VAL A 178 16.99 -7.84 5.93
CA VAL A 178 16.49 -8.41 7.20
C VAL A 178 17.51 -9.37 7.81
N GLU A 179 18.20 -10.12 6.96
CA GLU A 179 19.27 -11.04 7.34
C GLU A 179 20.19 -11.31 6.15
N GLY A 180 21.46 -11.61 6.40
CA GLY A 180 22.45 -11.84 5.34
C GLY A 180 23.05 -10.53 4.82
N LYS A 181 23.54 -10.56 3.58
CA LYS A 181 24.23 -9.44 2.94
C LYS A 181 23.92 -9.35 1.44
N LEU A 182 24.05 -8.16 0.86
CA LEU A 182 23.98 -7.93 -0.58
C LEU A 182 25.28 -7.30 -1.09
N LYS A 183 25.81 -7.82 -2.19
CA LYS A 183 26.86 -7.17 -2.97
C LYS A 183 26.22 -6.18 -3.94
N VAL A 184 26.80 -5.00 -4.04
CA VAL A 184 26.40 -3.94 -4.98
C VAL A 184 27.41 -3.87 -6.12
N PHE A 185 26.94 -3.83 -7.36
CA PHE A 185 27.76 -3.70 -8.56
C PHE A 185 27.25 -2.57 -9.46
N LEU A 186 28.18 -1.84 -10.09
CA LEU A 186 27.89 -0.86 -11.14
C LEU A 186 28.46 -1.39 -12.46
N ASN A 187 27.69 -1.33 -13.54
CA ASN A 187 28.09 -1.61 -14.92
C ASN A 187 28.56 -3.04 -15.29
N ASP A 188 28.63 -3.99 -14.33
CA ASP A 188 29.22 -5.31 -14.59
C ASP A 188 28.23 -6.49 -14.52
N PHE A 189 26.92 -6.27 -14.62
CA PHE A 189 25.89 -7.34 -14.53
C PHE A 189 26.00 -8.27 -13.31
N GLY A 190 26.69 -7.86 -12.24
CA GLY A 190 26.95 -8.68 -11.05
C GLY A 190 28.28 -9.46 -11.08
N GLU A 191 29.11 -9.25 -12.10
CA GLU A 191 30.47 -9.78 -12.20
C GLU A 191 31.50 -8.74 -11.68
N GLY A 192 32.72 -9.17 -11.33
CA GLY A 192 33.77 -8.26 -10.85
C GLY A 192 33.82 -8.04 -9.33
N GLU A 193 34.47 -6.96 -8.90
CA GLU A 193 34.62 -6.61 -7.48
C GLU A 193 33.46 -5.72 -7.02
N PRO A 194 32.73 -6.07 -5.95
CA PRO A 194 31.58 -5.30 -5.52
C PRO A 194 32.00 -3.92 -5.00
N ILE A 195 31.26 -2.89 -5.43
CA ILE A 195 31.48 -1.49 -5.04
C ILE A 195 31.05 -1.21 -3.59
N GLN A 196 30.19 -2.05 -3.03
CA GLN A 196 29.73 -1.98 -1.64
C GLN A 196 29.15 -3.35 -1.23
N ILE A 197 29.18 -3.63 0.07
CA ILE A 197 28.40 -4.71 0.68
C ILE A 197 27.37 -4.05 1.59
N LEU A 198 26.10 -4.37 1.40
CA LEU A 198 25.00 -4.00 2.29
C LEU A 198 24.81 -5.08 3.34
N GLU A 199 24.71 -4.66 4.59
CA GLU A 199 24.52 -5.52 5.76
C GLU A 199 23.11 -5.38 6.33
N GLN A 200 22.81 -6.21 7.33
CA GLN A 200 21.53 -6.21 8.03
C GLN A 200 21.15 -4.80 8.51
N GLY A 201 19.89 -4.42 8.27
CA GLY A 201 19.34 -3.12 8.61
C GLY A 201 19.59 -2.05 7.54
N GLU A 202 20.41 -2.30 6.53
CA GLU A 202 20.60 -1.32 5.45
C GLU A 202 19.47 -1.37 4.41
N ILE A 203 19.21 -0.21 3.81
CA ILE A 203 18.16 -0.02 2.80
C ILE A 203 18.79 0.04 1.39
N ALA A 204 18.08 -0.50 0.40
CA ALA A 204 18.40 -0.39 -1.00
C ALA A 204 17.18 0.01 -1.85
N GLY A 205 17.43 0.43 -3.09
CA GLY A 205 16.38 0.84 -4.03
C GLY A 205 15.92 2.29 -3.85
N GLU A 206 16.51 3.04 -2.92
CA GLU A 206 16.16 4.43 -2.61
C GLU A 206 16.36 5.39 -3.79
N VAL A 207 17.36 5.13 -4.65
CA VAL A 207 17.64 5.98 -5.81
C VAL A 207 16.45 6.00 -6.77
N SER A 208 16.00 4.82 -7.20
CA SER A 208 14.88 4.69 -8.14
C SER A 208 13.57 5.14 -7.52
N PHE A 209 13.35 4.82 -6.24
CA PHE A 209 12.16 5.26 -5.51
C PHE A 209 12.05 6.79 -5.44
N LEU A 210 13.14 7.47 -5.05
CA LEU A 210 13.15 8.93 -4.85
C LEU A 210 13.22 9.72 -6.17
N LYS A 211 13.97 9.22 -7.16
CA LYS A 211 14.28 9.98 -8.39
C LYS A 211 13.46 9.53 -9.60
N GLY A 212 12.72 8.42 -9.51
CA GLY A 212 11.93 7.90 -10.63
C GLY A 212 12.78 7.45 -11.82
N VAL A 213 14.04 7.07 -11.57
CA VAL A 213 14.98 6.57 -12.58
C VAL A 213 15.05 5.03 -12.54
N PRO A 214 15.47 4.37 -13.63
CA PRO A 214 15.74 2.93 -13.60
C PRO A 214 16.72 2.52 -12.49
N ARG A 215 16.75 1.23 -12.16
CA ARG A 215 17.67 0.68 -11.14
C ARG A 215 19.11 1.02 -11.51
N THR A 216 19.84 1.65 -10.59
CA THR A 216 21.18 2.22 -10.84
C THR A 216 22.33 1.28 -10.53
N ALA A 217 22.04 0.09 -9.99
CA ALA A 217 23.05 -0.89 -9.60
C ALA A 217 22.43 -2.29 -9.61
N THR A 218 23.27 -3.30 -9.80
CA THR A 218 22.91 -4.71 -9.62
C THR A 218 23.17 -5.13 -8.17
N LEU A 219 22.22 -5.81 -7.55
CA LEU A 219 22.31 -6.32 -6.18
C LEU A 219 22.24 -7.84 -6.19
N VAL A 220 23.26 -8.48 -5.60
CA VAL A 220 23.39 -9.94 -5.56
C VAL A 220 23.57 -10.40 -4.12
N ALA A 221 22.87 -11.46 -3.72
CA ALA A 221 23.02 -12.05 -2.39
C ALA A 221 24.43 -12.59 -2.15
N LEU A 222 24.94 -12.33 -0.94
CA LEU A 222 26.18 -12.90 -0.42
C LEU A 222 25.83 -13.81 0.76
N GLY A 223 25.76 -15.11 0.49
CA GLY A 223 25.17 -16.10 1.37
C GLY A 223 23.65 -16.16 1.27
N GLU A 224 23.03 -16.95 2.14
CA GLU A 224 21.58 -16.94 2.33
C GLU A 224 21.15 -15.59 2.91
N THR A 225 20.24 -14.92 2.21
CA THR A 225 19.85 -13.54 2.52
C THR A 225 18.32 -13.42 2.53
N ARG A 226 17.78 -12.77 3.56
CA ARG A 226 16.36 -12.40 3.65
C ARG A 226 16.19 -10.91 3.48
N ILE A 227 15.30 -10.54 2.58
CA ILE A 227 15.03 -9.16 2.19
C ILE A 227 13.57 -8.84 2.46
N GLY A 228 13.31 -7.72 3.13
CA GLY A 228 11.98 -7.12 3.13
C GLY A 228 11.84 -6.25 1.89
N GLU A 229 10.89 -6.55 1.01
CA GLU A 229 10.47 -5.68 -0.09
C GLU A 229 9.26 -4.84 0.30
N LEU A 230 9.36 -3.54 0.13
CA LEU A 230 8.25 -2.60 0.19
C LEU A 230 8.00 -2.01 -1.20
N LYS A 231 6.94 -2.49 -1.86
CA LYS A 231 6.56 -2.06 -3.22
C LYS A 231 6.34 -0.55 -3.29
N GLY A 232 6.71 0.08 -4.40
CA GLY A 232 6.73 1.55 -4.52
C GLY A 232 5.38 2.24 -4.25
N GLU A 233 4.26 1.66 -4.69
CA GLU A 233 2.92 2.19 -4.38
C GLU A 233 2.67 2.19 -2.86
N LYS A 234 2.97 1.07 -2.19
CA LYS A 234 2.80 0.94 -0.75
C LYS A 234 3.79 1.83 0.01
N ALA A 235 5.04 1.91 -0.43
CA ALA A 235 6.05 2.82 0.11
C ALA A 235 5.56 4.27 0.09
N ARG A 236 5.00 4.74 -1.04
CA ARG A 236 4.43 6.09 -1.12
C ARG A 236 3.26 6.27 -0.16
N GLU A 237 2.36 5.30 -0.07
CA GLU A 237 1.22 5.34 0.87
C GLU A 237 1.68 5.48 2.33
N VAL A 238 2.66 4.68 2.75
CA VAL A 238 3.06 4.58 4.17
C VAL A 238 4.12 5.59 4.58
N LEU A 239 4.95 6.09 3.65
CA LEU A 239 6.05 7.03 3.95
C LEU A 239 5.70 8.50 3.70
N THR A 240 4.85 8.82 2.71
CA THR A 240 4.48 10.22 2.39
C THR A 240 3.90 11.01 3.57
N PRO A 241 3.10 10.40 4.47
CA PRO A 241 2.60 11.11 5.66
C PRO A 241 3.70 11.54 6.65
N TYR A 242 4.94 11.08 6.47
CA TYR A 242 6.06 11.25 7.39
C TYR A 242 7.28 11.87 6.66
N PRO A 243 7.30 13.20 6.44
CA PRO A 243 8.38 13.87 5.71
C PRO A 243 9.79 13.62 6.25
N GLU A 244 9.92 13.39 7.55
CA GLU A 244 11.16 13.01 8.23
C GLU A 244 11.74 11.69 7.70
N LEU A 245 10.90 10.72 7.33
CA LEU A 245 11.34 9.44 6.77
C LEU A 245 11.89 9.61 5.35
N MET A 246 11.27 10.50 4.57
CA MET A 246 11.76 10.84 3.24
C MET A 246 13.16 11.47 3.31
N LYS A 247 13.40 12.35 4.30
CA LYS A 247 14.73 12.92 4.54
C LYS A 247 15.77 11.86 4.89
N ILE A 248 15.40 10.86 5.69
CA ILE A 248 16.30 9.74 6.02
C ILE A 248 16.70 8.96 4.76
N LEU A 249 15.76 8.72 3.83
CA LEU A 249 16.09 8.10 2.54
C LEU A 249 17.02 8.99 1.69
N GLU A 250 16.81 10.31 1.72
CA GLU A 250 17.72 11.27 1.07
C GLU A 250 19.13 11.24 1.68
N GLU A 251 19.25 11.18 3.02
CA GLU A 251 20.54 11.05 3.70
C GLU A 251 21.26 9.73 3.38
N ILE A 252 20.51 8.63 3.25
CA ILE A 252 21.05 7.34 2.81
C ILE A 252 21.60 7.45 1.38
N LEU A 253 20.83 8.06 0.48
CA LEU A 253 21.25 8.32 -0.91
C LEU A 253 22.54 9.17 -0.94
N GLU A 254 22.60 10.25 -0.17
CA GLU A 254 23.77 11.14 -0.11
C GLU A 254 25.02 10.41 0.37
N LYS A 255 24.90 9.61 1.44
CA LYS A 255 26.00 8.77 1.94
C LYS A 255 26.49 7.78 0.89
N ARG A 256 25.56 7.17 0.14
CA ARG A 256 25.91 6.23 -0.93
C ARG A 256 26.66 6.94 -2.06
N VAL A 257 26.16 8.09 -2.53
CA VAL A 257 26.86 8.91 -3.54
C VAL A 257 28.27 9.29 -3.09
N TYR A 258 28.43 9.72 -1.83
CA TYR A 258 29.75 10.05 -1.29
C TYR A 258 30.71 8.85 -1.29
N THR A 259 30.20 7.66 -0.91
CA THR A 259 30.97 6.41 -0.91
C THR A 259 31.44 6.04 -2.32
N LEU A 260 30.54 6.16 -3.31
CA LEU A 260 30.87 5.92 -4.72
C LEU A 260 31.95 6.87 -5.23
N ILE A 261 31.78 8.17 -5.00
CA ILE A 261 32.75 9.19 -5.43
C ILE A 261 34.11 8.96 -4.76
N SER A 262 34.12 8.53 -3.49
CA SER A 262 35.36 8.25 -2.76
C SER A 262 36.08 7.04 -3.35
N ARG A 263 35.37 5.94 -3.64
CA ARG A 263 35.95 4.78 -4.33
C ARG A 263 36.49 5.12 -5.73
N MET A 264 35.76 5.92 -6.50
CA MET A 264 36.23 6.37 -7.82
C MET A 264 37.54 7.18 -7.74
N LYS A 265 37.75 7.94 -6.64
CA LYS A 265 39.02 8.64 -6.40
C LYS A 265 40.14 7.67 -6.03
N ASP A 266 39.83 6.60 -5.31
CA ASP A 266 40.79 5.60 -4.85
C ASP A 266 41.22 4.62 -5.96
N GLU A 267 40.32 4.26 -6.88
CA GLU A 267 40.60 3.37 -8.03
C GLU A 267 41.44 4.03 -9.15
N LYS A 268 41.64 5.35 -9.09
CA LYS A 268 42.43 6.18 -10.03
C LYS A 268 42.07 6.06 -11.52
N LEU A 269 41.26 7.01 -12.00
CA LEU A 269 41.19 7.47 -13.40
C LEU A 269 41.15 9.00 -13.39
N TRP A 270 42.27 9.73 -13.51
CA TRP A 270 43.07 9.91 -14.72
C TRP A 270 44.35 9.06 -14.75
N ARG A 271 44.32 8.00 -15.53
CA ARG A 271 45.49 7.48 -16.24
C ARG A 271 45.08 7.24 -17.68
#